data_AF-A0A6J4QY34-F1
#
_entry.id   AF-A0A6J4QY34-F1
#
_cell.length_a   1.000
_cell.length_b   1.000
_cell.length_c   1.000
_cell.angle_alpha   90.00
_cell.angle_beta   90.00
_cell.angle_gamma   90.00
#
_symmetry.space_group_name_H-M   'P 1'
#
loop_
_entity.id
_entity.type
_entity.pdbx_description
1 polymer ?
#
loop_
_entity_poly.entity_id
_entity_poly.type
_entity_poly.pdbx_seq_one_letter_code
_entity_poly.pdbx_strand_id
1 'polypeptide(L)'
;MTDAERQAKVQELRERVDEVDLELIRALSERAQIVQDLARIKFEAGVPIFDPKREEEILRRVVEQNPGPIYDSSMREIFELILHRIRDLEIQRGEFQR
;
A
#
# COMPACT_ATOMS: atom_id res chain seq x y z
N MET A 1 -6.88 -31.25 21.62
CA MET A 1 -5.57 -30.59 21.61
C MET A 1 -5.12 -30.30 23.03
N THR A 2 -3.91 -30.69 23.38
CA THR A 2 -3.25 -30.31 24.63
C THR A 2 -2.89 -28.82 24.61
N ASP A 3 -2.52 -28.26 25.77
CA ASP A 3 -2.07 -26.85 25.85
C ASP A 3 -0.77 -26.63 25.07
N ALA A 4 0.13 -27.62 25.07
CA ALA A 4 1.37 -27.60 24.29
C ALA A 4 1.09 -27.58 22.78
N GLU A 5 0.13 -28.38 22.31
CA GLU A 5 -0.30 -28.38 20.90
C GLU A 5 -0.91 -27.04 20.48
N ARG A 6 -1.67 -26.38 21.37
CA ARG A 6 -2.22 -25.04 21.12
C ARG A 6 -1.12 -23.99 21.01
N GLN A 7 -0.13 -24.02 21.89
CA GLN A 7 1.01 -23.10 21.84
C GLN A 7 1.84 -23.28 20.56
N ALA A 8 2.13 -24.51 20.16
CA ALA A 8 2.82 -24.80 18.90
C ALA A 8 2.04 -24.24 17.69
N LYS A 9 0.71 -24.40 17.66
CA LYS A 9 -0.11 -23.87 16.57
C LYS A 9 -0.13 -22.35 16.52
N VAL A 10 -0.15 -21.68 17.68
CA VAL A 10 -0.06 -20.21 17.73
C VAL A 10 1.27 -19.73 17.17
N GLN A 11 2.37 -20.42 17.48
CA GLN A 11 3.69 -20.06 16.97
C GLN A 11 3.79 -20.23 15.45
N GLU A 12 3.30 -21.34 14.91
CA GLU A 12 3.21 -21.57 13.46
C GLU A 12 2.41 -20.47 12.74
N LEU A 13 1.28 -20.04 13.33
CA LEU A 13 0.47 -18.97 12.74
C LEU A 13 1.17 -17.61 12.78
N ARG A 14 1.97 -17.32 13.81
CA ARG A 14 2.76 -16.09 13.88
C ARG A 14 3.83 -16.04 12.81
N GLU A 15 4.55 -17.15 12.61
CA GLU A 15 5.56 -17.26 11.55
C GLU A 15 4.94 -17.00 10.18
N ARG A 16 3.74 -17.53 9.93
CA ARG A 16 2.99 -17.24 8.69
C ARG A 16 2.56 -15.77 8.57
N VAL A 17 2.21 -15.10 9.68
CA VAL A 17 1.93 -13.66 9.66
C VAL A 17 3.19 -12.88 9.31
N ASP A 18 4.32 -13.21 9.93
CA ASP A 18 5.61 -12.56 9.66
C ASP A 18 6.01 -12.69 8.18
N GLU A 19 5.78 -13.86 7.56
CA GLU A 19 6.00 -14.09 6.13
C GLU A 19 5.13 -13.17 5.25
N VAL A 20 3.83 -13.09 5.55
CA VAL A 20 2.89 -12.22 4.81
C VAL A 20 3.26 -10.74 5.00
N ASP A 21 3.64 -10.34 6.21
CA ASP A 21 4.06 -8.97 6.49
C ASP A 21 5.30 -8.57 5.68
N LEU A 22 6.26 -9.49 5.50
CA LEU A 22 7.42 -9.25 4.63
C LEU A 22 7.02 -9.05 3.17
N GLU A 23 6.02 -9.81 2.67
CA GLU A 23 5.50 -9.61 1.32
C GLU A 23 4.81 -8.25 1.16
N LEU A 24 4.02 -7.83 2.15
CA LEU A 24 3.38 -6.51 2.18
C LEU A 24 4.42 -5.38 2.17
N ILE A 25 5.47 -5.49 2.99
CA ILE A 25 6.56 -4.50 3.03
C ILE A 25 7.24 -4.39 1.66
N ARG A 26 7.53 -5.51 1.00
CA ARG A 26 8.15 -5.52 -0.33
C ARG A 26 7.24 -4.88 -1.37
N ALA A 27 5.97 -5.27 -1.40
CA ALA A 27 4.99 -4.75 -2.36
C ALA A 27 4.77 -3.23 -2.19
N LEU A 28 4.67 -2.74 -0.95
CA LEU A 28 4.54 -1.32 -0.65
C LEU A 28 5.80 -0.53 -1.06
N SER A 29 6.98 -1.10 -0.83
CA SER A 29 8.26 -0.49 -1.21
C SER A 29 8.40 -0.38 -2.73
N GLU A 30 8.08 -1.45 -3.46
CA GLU A 30 8.06 -1.46 -4.93
C GLU A 30 7.05 -0.42 -5.46
N ARG A 31 5.85 -0.39 -4.90
CA ARG A 31 4.83 0.60 -5.27
C ARG A 31 5.32 2.03 -5.08
N ALA A 32 6.01 2.31 -3.98
CA ALA A 32 6.56 3.64 -3.71
C ALA A 32 7.62 4.03 -4.77
N GLN A 33 8.51 3.11 -5.12
CA GLN A 33 9.53 3.34 -6.15
C GLN A 33 8.91 3.63 -7.53
N ILE A 34 7.87 2.88 -7.92
CA ILE A 34 7.16 3.12 -9.18
C ILE A 34 6.50 4.51 -9.19
N VAL A 35 5.89 4.93 -8.08
CA VAL A 35 5.27 6.25 -7.97
C VAL A 35 6.31 7.37 -8.08
N GLN A 36 7.50 7.19 -7.48
CA GLN A 36 8.64 8.12 -7.63
C GLN A 36 9.06 8.28 -9.08
N ASP A 37 9.27 7.17 -9.78
CA ASP A 37 9.66 7.21 -11.19
C ASP A 37 8.59 7.88 -12.06
N LEU A 38 7.30 7.61 -11.78
CA LEU A 38 6.18 8.28 -12.44
C LEU A 38 6.16 9.79 -12.14
N ALA A 39 6.41 10.20 -10.89
CA ALA A 39 6.43 11.59 -10.49
C ALA A 39 7.54 12.36 -11.22
N ARG A 40 8.75 11.79 -11.30
CA ARG A 40 9.86 12.36 -12.07
C ARG A 40 9.50 12.59 -13.53
N ILE A 41 8.96 11.58 -14.21
CA ILE A 41 8.56 11.68 -15.63
C ILE A 41 7.49 12.77 -15.82
N LYS A 42 6.49 12.81 -14.93
CA LYS A 42 5.41 13.82 -14.99
C LYS A 42 5.94 15.23 -14.78
N PHE A 43 6.88 15.40 -13.86
CA PHE A 43 7.54 16.68 -13.61
C PHE A 43 8.34 17.16 -14.82
N GLU A 44 9.17 16.28 -15.41
CA GLU A 44 9.93 16.58 -16.63
C GLU A 44 9.02 16.94 -17.81
N ALA A 45 7.83 16.31 -17.88
CA ALA A 45 6.82 16.61 -18.89
C ALA A 45 5.95 17.85 -18.58
N GLY A 46 6.14 18.50 -17.43
CA GLY A 46 5.36 19.67 -17.01
C GLY A 46 3.88 19.38 -16.72
N VAL A 47 3.52 18.12 -16.45
CA VAL A 47 2.15 17.72 -16.12
C VAL A 47 1.95 17.55 -14.61
N PRO A 48 0.71 17.70 -14.09
CA PRO A 48 0.45 17.52 -12.68
C PRO A 48 0.81 16.11 -12.18
N ILE A 49 1.59 16.05 -11.10
CA ILE A 49 1.94 14.79 -10.43
C ILE A 49 0.69 14.17 -9.80
N PHE A 50 -0.12 15.00 -9.15
CA PHE A 50 -1.37 14.60 -8.50
C PHE A 50 -2.53 14.51 -9.50
N ASP A 51 -3.21 13.36 -9.50
CA ASP A 51 -4.36 13.07 -10.36
C ASP A 51 -5.49 12.43 -9.52
N PRO A 52 -6.47 13.22 -9.04
CA PRO A 52 -7.59 12.72 -8.25
C PRO A 52 -8.42 11.64 -8.96
N LYS A 53 -8.56 11.72 -10.28
CA LYS A 53 -9.35 10.74 -11.04
C LYS A 53 -8.66 9.40 -11.02
N ARG A 54 -7.34 9.40 -11.17
CA ARG A 54 -6.55 8.17 -11.10
C ARG A 54 -6.61 7.52 -9.72
N GLU A 55 -6.65 8.30 -8.66
CA GLU A 55 -6.77 7.76 -7.29
C GLU A 55 -8.14 7.12 -7.05
N GLU A 56 -9.22 7.75 -7.48
CA GLU A 56 -10.55 7.15 -7.37
C GLU A 56 -10.67 5.84 -8.17
N GLU A 57 -10.03 5.75 -9.34
CA GLU A 57 -9.96 4.48 -10.08
C GLU A 57 -9.24 3.37 -9.31
N ILE A 58 -8.16 3.71 -8.61
CA ILE A 58 -7.42 2.76 -7.77
C ILE A 58 -8.33 2.29 -6.63
N LEU A 59 -8.96 3.22 -5.90
CA LEU A 59 -9.82 2.90 -4.76
C LEU A 59 -11.04 2.06 -5.17
N ARG A 60 -11.65 2.36 -6.33
CA ARG A 60 -12.73 1.54 -6.88
C ARG A 60 -12.26 0.10 -7.16
N ARG A 61 -11.11 -0.07 -7.81
CA ARG A 61 -10.55 -1.40 -8.10
C ARG A 61 -10.22 -2.18 -6.84
N VAL A 62 -9.73 -1.50 -5.80
CA VAL A 62 -9.44 -2.10 -4.49
C VAL A 62 -10.70 -2.72 -3.90
N VAL A 63 -11.82 -2.00 -3.92
CA VAL A 63 -13.11 -2.50 -3.47
C VAL A 63 -13.62 -3.65 -4.36
N GLU A 64 -13.58 -3.48 -5.69
CA GLU A 64 -14.02 -4.50 -6.65
C GLU A 64 -13.25 -5.83 -6.53
N GLN A 65 -11.98 -5.77 -6.12
CA GLN A 65 -11.10 -6.94 -6.01
C GLN A 65 -10.93 -7.43 -4.57
N ASN A 66 -11.58 -6.81 -3.58
CA ASN A 66 -11.45 -7.21 -2.19
C ASN A 66 -12.21 -8.54 -1.96
N PRO A 67 -11.52 -9.66 -1.68
CA PRO A 67 -12.19 -10.93 -1.42
C PRO A 67 -12.75 -11.03 0.02
N GLY A 68 -12.57 -9.99 0.84
CA GLY A 68 -12.72 -10.07 2.28
C GLY A 68 -11.52 -10.78 2.93
N PRO A 69 -11.54 -11.04 4.24
CA PRO A 69 -12.63 -10.78 5.19
C PRO A 69 -12.70 -9.32 5.69
N ILE A 70 -11.77 -8.46 5.29
CA ILE A 70 -11.81 -7.03 5.59
C ILE A 70 -12.97 -6.40 4.82
N TYR A 71 -13.78 -5.58 5.49
CA TYR A 71 -14.87 -4.85 4.82
C TYR A 71 -14.32 -3.87 3.79
N ASP A 72 -15.06 -3.68 2.69
CA ASP A 72 -14.68 -2.78 1.60
C ASP A 72 -14.35 -1.36 2.07
N SER A 73 -15.10 -0.85 3.04
CA SER A 73 -14.84 0.47 3.63
C SER A 73 -13.46 0.54 4.29
N SER A 74 -13.11 -0.45 5.10
CA SER A 74 -11.81 -0.52 5.76
C SER A 74 -10.67 -0.77 4.77
N MET A 75 -10.90 -1.59 3.74
CA MET A 75 -9.91 -1.81 2.69
C MET A 75 -9.67 -0.52 1.90
N ARG A 76 -10.73 0.24 1.60
CA ARG A 76 -10.62 1.55 0.96
C ARG A 76 -9.81 2.52 1.83
N GLU A 77 -10.10 2.63 3.12
CA GLU A 77 -9.37 3.50 4.06
C GLU A 77 -7.87 3.16 4.12
N ILE A 78 -7.52 1.87 4.15
CA ILE A 78 -6.12 1.42 4.12
C ILE A 78 -5.42 1.90 2.83
N PHE A 79 -6.08 1.75 1.69
CA PHE A 79 -5.50 2.18 0.41
C PHE A 79 -5.42 3.70 0.25
N GLU A 80 -6.38 4.45 0.80
CA GLU A 80 -6.30 5.91 0.89
C GLU A 80 -5.07 6.34 1.70
N LEU A 81 -4.81 5.68 2.84
CA LEU A 81 -3.63 5.95 3.64
C LEU A 81 -2.32 5.60 2.90
N ILE A 82 -2.27 4.46 2.21
CA ILE A 82 -1.10 4.06 1.39
C ILE A 82 -0.83 5.10 0.29
N LEU A 83 -1.87 5.54 -0.42
CA LEU A 83 -1.76 6.57 -1.46
C LEU A 83 -1.23 7.88 -0.88
N HIS A 84 -1.78 8.31 0.26
CA HIS A 84 -1.38 9.54 0.92
C HIS A 84 0.09 9.48 1.37
N ARG A 85 0.52 8.41 2.04
CA ARG A 85 1.89 8.28 2.56
C ARG A 85 2.94 8.16 1.48
N ILE A 86 2.65 7.45 0.39
CA ILE A 86 3.58 7.38 -0.73
C ILE A 86 3.72 8.75 -1.41
N ARG A 87 2.63 9.53 -1.51
CA ARG A 87 2.70 10.89 -2.06
C ARG A 87 3.47 11.86 -1.15
N ASP A 88 3.35 11.73 0.17
CA ASP A 88 4.06 12.57 1.13
C ASP A 88 5.59 12.46 0.95
N LEU A 89 6.11 11.29 0.55
CA LEU A 89 7.54 11.10 0.25
C LEU A 89 8.03 12.04 -0.85
N GLU A 90 7.21 12.27 -1.88
CA GLU A 90 7.51 13.18 -2.99
C GLU A 90 7.56 14.65 -2.53
N ILE A 91 6.69 15.01 -1.58
CA ILE A 91 6.61 16.38 -1.04
C ILE A 91 7.77 16.64 -0.08
N GLN A 92 8.12 15.65 0.75
CA GLN A 92 9.17 15.77 1.78
C GLN A 92 10.58 15.81 1.19
N ARG A 93 10.84 15.13 0.07
CA ARG A 93 12.16 15.16 -0.59
C ARG A 93 12.49 16.49 -1.25
N GLY A 94 11.54 17.42 -1.34
CA GLY A 94 11.76 18.72 -1.97
C GLY A 94 12.02 18.65 -3.48
N GLU A 95 11.93 17.46 -4.09
CA GLU A 95 12.22 17.20 -5.50
C GLU A 95 11.27 17.95 -6.45
N PHE A 96 10.15 18.45 -5.92
CA PHE A 96 9.15 19.23 -6.66
C PHE A 96 8.81 20.57 -6.01
N GLN A 97 9.67 21.09 -5.12
CA GLN A 97 9.58 22.49 -4.71
C GLN A 97 10.06 23.36 -5.89
N ARG A 98 9.21 24.29 -6.32
CA ARG A 98 9.54 25.31 -7.33
C ARG A 98 10.79 26.09 -6.95
#